data_AF-A0A0F8B410-F1
#
_entry.id   AF-A0A0F8B410-F1
#
_cell.length_a   1.000
_cell.length_b   1.000
_cell.length_c   1.000
_cell.angle_alpha   90.00
_cell.angle_beta   90.00
_cell.angle_gamma   90.00
#
_symmetry.space_group_name_H-M   'P 1'
#
loop_
_entity.id
_entity.type
_entity.pdbx_description
1 polymer ?
#
loop_
_entity_poly.entity_id
_entity_poly.type
_entity_poly.pdbx_seq_one_letter_code
_entity_poly.pdbx_strand_id
1 'polypeptide(L)'
;MSGDYTAFFYGTLMVPEVFFTVTLNTASPPKALSDLYAFCPAVLKDHARHRVVHEDYPGVIAEQDLFEGPEYQRQSVSVTVLDKNGKEVKEVKTNTYIFIDANLLEKREWDIEEFKSEKLSLWTRNEFVFEGCLVPANVKTNST
;
A
#
# COMPACT_ATOMS: atom_id res chain seq x y z
N MET A 1 22.34 -0.53 -4.26
CA MET A 1 22.38 -1.25 -2.97
C MET A 1 21.04 -0.94 -2.30
N SER A 2 20.12 -1.90 -2.27
CA SER A 2 18.93 -1.78 -1.41
C SER A 2 19.43 -1.66 0.02
N GLY A 3 19.00 -0.65 0.78
CA GLY A 3 19.38 -0.52 2.19
C GLY A 3 18.98 -1.75 3.01
N ASP A 4 19.61 -1.91 4.17
CA ASP A 4 19.40 -3.05 5.08
C ASP A 4 17.98 -3.12 5.67
N TYR A 5 17.17 -2.09 5.42
CA TYR A 5 15.81 -1.95 5.91
C TYR A 5 14.79 -2.12 4.78
N THR A 6 13.82 -2.99 5.03
CA THR A 6 12.67 -3.21 4.14
C THR A 6 11.38 -2.98 4.92
N ALA A 7 10.37 -2.43 4.26
CA ALA A 7 9.04 -2.22 4.80
C ALA A 7 7.99 -2.64 3.78
N PHE A 8 6.90 -3.25 4.23
CA PHE A 8 5.75 -3.56 3.40
C PHE A 8 4.66 -2.51 3.63
N PHE A 9 4.22 -1.86 2.56
CA PHE A 9 3.14 -0.89 2.60
C PHE A 9 1.93 -1.47 1.89
N TYR A 10 0.75 -1.29 2.50
CA TYR A 10 -0.52 -1.81 2.00
C TYR A 10 -1.56 -0.70 1.79
N GLY A 11 -1.23 0.56 2.09
CA GLY A 11 -2.15 1.69 2.02
C GLY A 11 -1.59 2.88 1.25
N THR A 12 -1.87 4.09 1.73
CA THR A 12 -1.55 5.35 1.02
C THR A 12 -0.06 5.50 0.66
N LEU A 13 0.84 4.96 1.48
CA LEU A 13 2.30 4.92 1.22
C LEU A 13 2.72 4.02 0.04
N MET A 14 1.80 3.24 -0.54
CA MET A 14 2.06 2.55 -1.82
C MET A 14 2.16 3.52 -3.00
N VAL A 15 1.63 4.74 -2.85
CA VAL A 15 1.74 5.81 -3.85
C VAL A 15 3.06 6.54 -3.64
N PRO A 16 4.02 6.51 -4.59
CA PRO A 16 5.36 7.07 -4.41
C PRO A 16 5.34 8.55 -3.97
N GLU A 17 4.41 9.36 -4.48
CA GLU A 17 4.28 10.77 -4.16
C GLU A 17 3.92 10.99 -2.68
N VAL A 18 3.01 10.17 -2.14
CA VAL A 18 2.65 10.18 -0.72
C VAL A 18 3.82 9.69 0.12
N PHE A 19 4.48 8.61 -0.32
CA PHE A 19 5.68 8.09 0.35
C PHE A 19 6.79 9.16 0.46
N PHE A 20 7.13 9.84 -0.64
CA PHE A 20 8.15 10.88 -0.63
C PHE A 20 7.70 12.12 0.16
N THR A 21 6.43 12.49 0.09
CA THR A 21 5.90 13.59 0.91
C THR A 21 6.07 13.31 2.39
N VAL A 22 5.81 12.07 2.82
CA VAL A 22 5.93 11.67 4.23
C VAL A 22 7.39 11.50 4.66
N THR A 23 8.24 10.90 3.82
CA THR A 23 9.62 10.53 4.20
C THR A 23 10.66 11.61 3.91
N LEU A 24 10.45 12.40 2.85
CA LEU A 24 11.38 13.40 2.34
C LEU A 24 10.79 14.82 2.38
N ASN A 25 9.56 14.98 2.88
CA ASN A 25 8.86 16.26 2.94
C ASN A 25 8.63 16.91 1.56
N THR A 26 8.62 16.12 0.48
CA THR A 26 8.37 16.56 -0.89
C THR A 26 7.76 15.44 -1.74
N ALA A 27 6.74 15.73 -2.53
CA ALA A 27 6.12 14.74 -3.43
C ALA A 27 6.99 14.40 -4.65
N SER A 28 7.88 15.32 -5.04
CA SER A 28 8.77 15.18 -6.21
C SER A 28 10.22 15.43 -5.80
N PRO A 29 10.87 14.45 -5.15
CA PRO A 29 12.28 14.58 -4.82
C PRO A 29 13.13 14.52 -6.10
N PRO A 30 14.33 15.14 -6.10
CA PRO A 30 15.32 14.96 -7.17
C PRO A 30 15.58 13.47 -7.45
N LYS A 31 15.81 13.13 -8.73
CA LYS A 31 15.97 11.73 -9.18
C LYS A 31 17.02 10.94 -8.37
N ALA A 32 18.11 11.60 -7.97
CA ALA A 32 19.15 10.98 -7.16
C ALA A 32 18.65 10.49 -5.79
N LEU A 33 17.64 11.14 -5.21
CA LEU A 33 17.00 10.71 -3.96
C LEU A 33 15.92 9.67 -4.21
N SER A 34 15.12 9.80 -5.27
CA SER A 34 14.11 8.78 -5.60
C SER A 34 14.75 7.43 -5.92
N ASP A 35 15.89 7.44 -6.61
CA ASP A 35 16.65 6.23 -6.99
C ASP A 35 17.24 5.47 -5.78
N LEU A 36 17.24 6.08 -4.58
CA LEU A 36 17.66 5.40 -3.34
C LEU A 36 16.62 4.38 -2.86
N TYR A 37 15.36 4.50 -3.31
CA TYR A 37 14.25 3.65 -2.89
C TYR A 37 13.87 2.66 -3.99
N ALA A 38 13.74 1.39 -3.60
CA ALA A 38 13.26 0.33 -4.50
C ALA A 38 11.81 -0.03 -4.13
N PHE A 39 10.87 0.24 -5.05
CA PHE A 39 9.48 -0.19 -4.92
C PHE A 39 9.32 -1.53 -5.62
N CYS A 40 8.93 -2.56 -4.86
CA CYS A 40 8.71 -3.90 -5.38
C CYS A 40 7.31 -4.37 -5.02
N PRO A 41 6.49 -4.84 -5.98
CA PRO A 41 5.22 -5.49 -5.66
C PRO A 41 5.47 -6.72 -4.79
N ALA A 42 4.65 -6.89 -3.76
CA ALA A 42 4.72 -8.04 -2.87
C ALA A 42 3.33 -8.42 -2.37
N VAL A 43 3.15 -9.68 -1.98
CA VAL A 43 1.89 -10.22 -1.46
C VAL A 43 2.09 -10.70 -0.03
N LEU A 44 1.18 -10.30 0.85
CA LEU A 44 1.04 -10.84 2.19
C LEU A 44 -0.09 -11.88 2.15
N LYS A 45 0.24 -13.17 2.33
CA LYS A 45 -0.72 -14.28 2.27
C LYS A 45 -1.60 -14.30 3.54
N ASP A 46 -2.82 -14.82 3.41
CA ASP A 46 -3.79 -15.01 4.51
C ASP A 46 -4.22 -13.72 5.22
N HIS A 47 -4.09 -12.59 4.54
CA HIS A 47 -4.53 -11.27 5.01
C HIS A 47 -5.32 -10.56 3.94
N ALA A 48 -6.33 -9.80 4.36
CA ALA A 48 -7.17 -9.00 3.47
C ALA A 48 -7.03 -7.52 3.79
N ARG A 49 -7.07 -6.68 2.74
CA ARG A 49 -7.06 -5.23 2.86
C ARG A 49 -8.48 -4.68 2.71
N HIS A 50 -8.92 -3.90 3.68
CA HIS A 50 -10.24 -3.28 3.69
C HIS A 50 -10.14 -1.77 3.91
N ARG A 51 -11.17 -1.04 3.46
CA ARG A 51 -11.28 0.39 3.72
C ARG A 51 -11.69 0.65 5.16
N VAL A 52 -11.03 1.58 5.86
CA VAL A 52 -11.47 2.01 7.19
C VAL A 52 -12.63 3.00 7.06
N VAL A 53 -13.67 2.82 7.85
CA VAL A 53 -14.88 3.64 7.85
C VAL A 53 -14.51 5.11 8.12
N HIS A 54 -14.98 6.00 7.23
CA HIS A 54 -14.72 7.44 7.26
C HIS A 54 -13.26 7.89 7.07
N GLU A 55 -12.35 6.97 6.82
CA GLU A 55 -10.94 7.28 6.62
C GLU A 55 -10.50 6.99 5.17
N ASP A 56 -9.49 7.72 4.72
CA ASP A 56 -8.94 7.56 3.36
C ASP A 56 -7.84 6.48 3.29
N TYR A 57 -7.42 5.94 4.44
CA TYR A 57 -6.42 4.87 4.54
C TYR A 57 -7.06 3.49 4.82
N PRO A 58 -6.48 2.41 4.29
CA PRO A 58 -6.99 1.07 4.53
C PRO A 58 -6.42 0.45 5.82
N GLY A 59 -7.11 -0.58 6.30
CA GLY A 59 -6.62 -1.55 7.27
C GLY A 59 -6.32 -2.89 6.61
N VAL A 60 -5.33 -3.61 7.11
CA VAL A 60 -5.07 -5.02 6.72
C VAL A 60 -5.35 -5.89 7.91
N ILE A 61 -6.19 -6.90 7.77
CA ILE A 61 -6.51 -7.84 8.86
C ILE A 61 -6.14 -9.26 8.42
N ALA A 62 -5.69 -10.10 9.34
CA ALA A 62 -5.55 -11.53 9.04
C ALA A 62 -6.94 -12.13 8.82
N GLU A 63 -7.10 -12.98 7.82
CA GLU A 63 -8.41 -13.61 7.53
C GLU A 63 -8.96 -14.40 8.72
N GLN A 64 -8.06 -14.87 9.59
CA GLN A 64 -8.35 -15.69 10.76
C GLN A 64 -8.68 -14.86 12.02
N ASP A 65 -8.35 -13.56 12.04
CA ASP A 65 -8.39 -12.69 13.24
C ASP A 65 -9.50 -11.63 13.17
N LEU A 66 -10.64 -11.91 12.51
CA LEU A 66 -11.79 -10.99 12.42
C LEU A 66 -12.46 -10.63 13.78
N PHE A 67 -11.91 -11.08 14.91
CA PHE A 67 -12.42 -10.82 16.26
C PHE A 67 -11.25 -10.55 17.23
N GLU A 68 -11.11 -9.29 17.70
CA GLU A 68 -10.50 -8.79 18.97
C GLU A 68 -9.45 -7.67 18.80
N GLY A 69 -9.75 -6.42 19.24
CA GLY A 69 -8.93 -5.17 19.18
C GLY A 69 -7.67 -5.09 20.09
N PRO A 70 -6.78 -4.06 19.99
CA PRO A 70 -7.05 -2.62 19.76
C PRO A 70 -6.28 -1.97 18.57
N GLU A 71 -7.05 -1.60 17.56
CA GLU A 71 -6.79 -0.83 16.33
C GLU A 71 -5.62 -1.22 15.42
N TYR A 72 -4.34 -1.19 15.81
CA TYR A 72 -3.26 -1.68 14.94
C TYR A 72 -2.13 -2.36 15.71
N GLN A 73 -1.68 -3.52 15.23
CA GLN A 73 -0.50 -4.20 15.76
C GLN A 73 0.59 -4.28 14.68
N ARG A 74 1.84 -3.96 15.05
CA ARG A 74 2.98 -4.24 14.19
C ARG A 74 3.30 -5.73 14.26
N GLN A 75 3.25 -6.41 13.12
CA GLN A 75 3.52 -7.83 13.02
C GLN A 75 4.67 -8.09 12.04
N SER A 76 5.56 -9.00 12.41
CA SER A 76 6.59 -9.53 11.52
C SER A 76 5.95 -10.58 10.61
N VAL A 77 5.97 -10.33 9.30
CA VAL A 77 5.31 -11.16 8.28
C VAL A 77 6.31 -11.56 7.20
N SER A 78 6.05 -12.71 6.57
CA SER A 78 6.74 -13.12 5.34
C SER A 78 5.91 -12.68 4.14
N VAL A 79 6.52 -11.89 3.25
CA VAL A 79 5.88 -11.45 2.00
C VAL A 79 6.60 -12.03 0.80
N THR A 80 5.84 -12.36 -0.24
CA THR A 80 6.42 -12.85 -1.49
C THR A 80 6.54 -11.71 -2.49
N VAL A 81 7.75 -11.38 -2.89
CA VAL A 81 8.06 -10.39 -3.93
C VAL A 81 7.72 -10.95 -5.30
N LEU A 82 7.03 -10.16 -6.11
CA LEU A 82 6.64 -10.50 -7.47
C LEU A 82 7.58 -9.86 -8.51
N ASP A 83 7.81 -10.54 -9.63
CA ASP A 83 8.49 -9.95 -10.79
C ASP A 83 7.55 -9.06 -11.62
N LYS A 84 8.11 -8.42 -12.65
CA LYS A 84 7.37 -7.59 -13.62
C LYS A 84 6.25 -8.31 -14.38
N ASN A 85 6.22 -9.65 -14.34
CA ASN A 85 5.19 -10.49 -14.95
C ASN A 85 4.21 -11.06 -13.91
N GLY A 86 4.31 -10.64 -12.63
CA GLY A 86 3.47 -11.13 -11.54
C GLY A 86 3.87 -12.49 -10.98
N LYS A 87 5.03 -13.04 -11.31
CA LYS A 87 5.50 -14.33 -10.80
C LYS A 87 6.18 -14.17 -9.45
N GLU A 88 5.88 -15.06 -8.51
CA GLU A 88 6.57 -15.15 -7.21
C GLU A 88 8.08 -15.42 -7.40
N VAL A 89 8.93 -14.51 -6.90
CA VAL A 89 10.39 -14.60 -7.05
C VAL A 89 11.06 -15.00 -5.75
N LYS A 90 10.69 -14.35 -4.65
CA LYS A 90 11.42 -14.46 -3.38
C LYS A 90 10.52 -14.13 -2.20
N GLU A 91 10.63 -14.93 -1.14
CA GLU A 91 10.04 -14.63 0.16
C GLU A 91 10.99 -13.75 1.00
N VAL A 92 10.45 -12.69 1.61
CA VAL A 92 11.19 -11.72 2.42
C VAL A 92 10.45 -11.50 3.73
N LYS A 93 11.16 -11.57 4.86
CA LYS A 93 10.62 -11.21 6.17
C LYS A 93 10.67 -9.69 6.36
N THR A 94 9.55 -9.09 6.73
CA THR A 94 9.41 -7.66 6.97
C THR A 94 8.41 -7.38 8.09
N ASN A 95 8.23 -6.11 8.44
CA ASN A 95 7.22 -5.69 9.41
C ASN A 95 6.11 -4.95 8.68
N THR A 96 4.87 -5.26 9.05
CA THR A 96 3.68 -4.54 8.57
C THR A 96 2.82 -4.14 9.77
N TYR A 97 1.94 -3.18 9.56
CA TYR A 97 0.88 -2.84 10.49
C TYR A 97 -0.38 -3.60 10.09
N ILE A 98 -0.99 -4.29 11.03
CA ILE A 98 -2.23 -5.06 10.84
C ILE A 98 -3.33 -4.33 11.61
N PHE A 99 -4.39 -3.92 10.92
CA PHE A 99 -5.60 -3.38 11.51
C PHE A 99 -6.41 -4.47 12.18
N ILE A 100 -6.95 -4.15 13.35
CA ILE A 100 -7.48 -5.18 14.24
C ILE A 100 -9.02 -5.19 14.28
N ASP A 101 -9.71 -4.06 14.10
CA ASP A 101 -11.19 -4.01 14.22
C ASP A 101 -11.91 -4.11 12.87
N ALA A 102 -12.37 -5.31 12.53
CA ALA A 102 -13.14 -5.55 11.31
C ALA A 102 -14.46 -4.76 11.21
N ASN A 103 -15.06 -4.33 12.32
CA ASN A 103 -16.34 -3.59 12.27
C ASN A 103 -16.17 -2.16 11.77
N LEU A 104 -14.95 -1.62 11.90
CA LEU A 104 -14.55 -0.34 11.34
C LEU A 104 -14.05 -0.48 9.90
N LEU A 105 -14.15 -1.67 9.30
CA LEU A 105 -13.82 -1.89 7.91
C LEU A 105 -15.08 -1.94 7.05
N GLU A 106 -15.05 -1.25 5.91
CA GLU A 106 -16.06 -1.44 4.89
C GLU A 106 -15.96 -2.86 4.32
N LYS A 107 -17.11 -3.45 4.00
CA LYS A 107 -17.19 -4.79 3.39
C LYS A 107 -16.58 -4.85 1.98
N ARG A 108 -16.19 -3.71 1.42
CA ARG A 108 -15.61 -3.56 0.10
C ARG A 108 -14.09 -3.51 0.19
N GLU A 109 -13.42 -4.19 -0.73
CA GLU A 109 -11.96 -4.08 -0.89
C GLU A 109 -11.56 -2.66 -1.27
N TRP A 110 -10.42 -2.22 -0.74
CA TRP A 110 -9.87 -0.91 -1.09
C TRP A 110 -9.13 -0.98 -2.43
N ASP A 111 -9.53 -0.13 -3.36
CA ASP A 111 -8.95 0.01 -4.70
C ASP A 111 -7.96 1.18 -4.75
N ILE A 112 -6.73 0.88 -5.18
CA ILE A 112 -5.66 1.87 -5.29
C ILE A 112 -5.95 2.91 -6.39
N GLU A 113 -6.63 2.53 -7.47
CA GLU A 113 -6.93 3.44 -8.59
C GLU A 113 -8.04 4.42 -8.23
N GLU A 114 -9.02 3.98 -7.43
CA GLU A 114 -10.04 4.86 -6.86
C GLU A 114 -9.43 5.87 -5.87
N PHE A 115 -8.50 5.43 -5.00
CA PHE A 115 -7.78 6.36 -4.13
C PHE A 115 -6.98 7.39 -4.92
N LYS A 116 -6.29 6.96 -5.99
CA LYS A 116 -5.52 7.85 -6.86
C LYS A 116 -6.39 8.92 -7.51
N SER A 117 -7.58 8.55 -8.00
CA SER A 117 -8.45 9.47 -8.69
C SER A 117 -9.14 10.47 -7.76
N GLU A 118 -9.58 10.01 -6.57
CA GLU A 118 -10.45 10.82 -5.71
C GLU A 118 -9.71 11.55 -4.58
N LYS A 119 -8.64 10.94 -4.05
CA LYS A 119 -8.07 11.35 -2.75
C LYS A 119 -6.61 11.75 -2.82
N LEU A 120 -5.88 11.33 -3.86
CA LEU A 120 -4.45 11.58 -3.96
C LEU A 120 -4.07 13.06 -3.86
N SER A 121 -4.82 13.95 -4.52
CA SER A 121 -4.55 15.40 -4.53
C SER A 121 -4.70 16.06 -3.16
N LEU A 122 -5.45 15.45 -2.24
CA LEU A 122 -5.61 15.92 -0.87
C LEU A 122 -4.45 15.45 0.02
N TRP A 123 -3.85 14.31 -0.32
CA TRP A 123 -2.78 13.66 0.44
C TRP A 123 -1.37 14.09 0.00
N THR A 124 -1.20 14.54 -1.23
CA THR A 124 0.02 15.22 -1.69
C THR A 124 -0.13 16.71 -1.37
N ARG A 125 0.73 17.26 -0.51
CA ARG A 125 0.64 18.66 -0.08
C ARG A 125 0.55 19.61 -1.29
N ASN A 126 -0.55 20.36 -1.38
CA ASN A 126 -0.87 21.43 -2.33
C ASN A 126 -0.87 21.04 -3.84
N GLU A 127 -2.08 21.00 -4.41
CA GLU A 127 -2.46 21.41 -5.76
C GLU A 127 -1.48 21.20 -6.93
N PHE A 128 -0.91 20.01 -7.08
CA PHE A 128 -0.29 19.62 -8.36
C PHE A 128 -0.77 18.24 -8.79
N VAL A 129 -1.88 18.23 -9.52
CA VAL A 129 -2.35 17.11 -10.34
C VAL A 129 -1.46 17.01 -11.56
N PHE A 130 -0.82 15.86 -11.83
CA PHE A 130 -0.29 15.58 -13.16
C PHE A 130 -0.44 14.11 -13.59
N GLU A 131 -0.74 13.96 -14.88
CA GLU A 131 -0.96 12.72 -15.63
C GLU A 131 0.30 11.83 -15.67
N GLY A 132 0.10 10.51 -15.56
CA GLY A 132 1.15 9.53 -15.88
C GLY A 132 1.21 8.25 -15.06
N CYS A 133 0.18 7.88 -14.29
CA CYS A 133 0.17 6.58 -13.59
C CYS A 133 -0.03 5.43 -14.58
N LEU A 134 1.07 4.79 -15.00
CA LEU A 134 1.01 3.54 -15.76
C LEU A 134 0.53 2.41 -14.84
N VAL A 135 -0.75 2.04 -14.98
CA VAL A 135 -1.26 0.76 -14.51
C VAL A 135 -0.78 -0.31 -15.48
N PRO A 136 -0.11 -1.40 -15.04
CA PRO A 136 0.16 -2.53 -15.92
C PRO A 136 -1.18 -3.10 -16.39
N ALA A 137 -1.36 -3.12 -17.71
CA ALA A 137 -2.54 -3.65 -18.38
C ALA A 137 -2.66 -5.16 -18.14
N ASN A 138 -3.26 -5.59 -17.03
CA ASN A 138 -3.98 -6.86 -16.86
C ASN A 138 -4.48 -7.02 -15.42
N VAL A 139 -5.54 -6.29 -15.06
CA VAL A 139 -6.50 -6.79 -14.06
C VAL A 139 -7.87 -6.67 -14.72
N LYS A 140 -8.44 -7.83 -15.07
CA LYS A 140 -9.80 -7.89 -15.61
C LYS A 140 -10.75 -7.51 -14.48
N THR A 141 -11.35 -6.33 -14.57
CA THR A 141 -12.53 -5.98 -13.78
C THR A 141 -13.70 -6.76 -14.36
N ASN A 142 -14.17 -7.79 -13.66
CA ASN A 142 -15.47 -8.38 -13.96
C ASN A 142 -16.54 -7.39 -13.49
N SER A 143 -17.08 -6.60 -14.42
CA SER A 143 -18.28 -5.81 -14.21
C SER A 143 -19.48 -6.75 -14.12
N THR A 144 -20.26 -6.62 -13.05
CA THR A 144 -21.70 -6.90 -13.04
C THR A 144 -22.37 -5.67 -12.48
#